data_AF-A0A7X0D5C1-F1
#
_entry.id   AF-A0A7X0D5C1-F1
#
_cell.length_a   1.000
_cell.length_b   1.000
_cell.length_c   1.000
_cell.angle_alpha   90.00
_cell.angle_beta   90.00
_cell.angle_gamma   90.00
#
_symmetry.space_group_name_H-M   'P 1'
#
loop_
_entity.id
_entity.type
_entity.pdbx_description
1 polymer ?
#
loop_
_entity_poly.entity_id
_entity_poly.type
_entity_poly.pdbx_seq_one_letter_code
_entity_poly.pdbx_strand_id
1 'polypeptide(L)'
;MHRETRFLISRGLYAIDLATITGTQHPRGDRIAFTGQANAVWYRRQGGVTRACIGDLKLWSHYLPRLLDLDDPLDVLGADLDGRYGGDCHGRWDGQRYWGAQEPEVMERHLSVLRPMLDAFPTVPEGYDGWWTFQPPRTGRS
;
A
#
# COMPACT_ATOMS: atom_id res chain seq x y z
N MET A 1 -7.36 25.98 11.68
CA MET A 1 -6.06 25.59 12.25
C MET A 1 -5.90 24.09 12.05
N HIS A 2 -5.00 23.70 11.16
CA HIS A 2 -5.13 22.51 10.32
C HIS A 2 -4.82 21.20 11.05
N ARG A 3 -5.78 20.26 10.97
CA ARG A 3 -5.73 18.87 11.45
C ARG A 3 -4.54 18.06 10.90
N GLU A 4 -3.89 18.57 9.85
CA GLU A 4 -2.67 18.05 9.21
C GLU A 4 -1.41 18.16 10.09
N THR A 5 -1.43 18.96 11.16
CA THR A 5 -0.25 19.19 12.03
C THR A 5 -0.20 18.31 13.27
N ARG A 6 -1.23 17.49 13.54
CA ARG A 6 -1.35 16.68 14.77
C ARG A 6 -1.91 15.26 14.52
N PHE A 7 -1.46 14.58 13.46
CA PHE A 7 -1.74 13.18 13.07
C PHE A 7 -2.90 12.91 12.09
N LEU A 8 -2.60 12.19 11.01
CA LEU A 8 -3.45 11.25 10.23
C LEU A 8 -2.53 10.49 9.22
N ILE A 9 -1.72 9.51 9.65
CA ILE A 9 -1.94 8.05 9.72
C ILE A 9 -2.43 7.44 8.38
N SER A 10 -1.67 6.70 7.56
CA SER A 10 -0.37 6.02 7.68
C SER A 10 0.56 6.44 6.52
N ARG A 11 1.68 7.10 6.82
CA ARG A 11 2.85 7.26 5.91
C ARG A 11 3.86 6.13 6.17
N GLY A 12 3.35 4.93 6.45
CA GLY A 12 4.21 3.76 6.58
C GLY A 12 4.98 3.58 5.29
N LEU A 13 6.23 3.16 5.39
CA LEU A 13 6.96 2.65 4.25
C LEU A 13 6.24 1.38 3.79
N TYR A 14 5.26 1.54 2.90
CA TYR A 14 4.56 0.44 2.29
C TYR A 14 4.51 0.60 0.77
N ALA A 15 4.82 -0.48 0.07
CA ALA A 15 4.73 -0.59 -1.37
C ALA A 15 3.42 -1.29 -1.71
N ILE A 16 2.65 -0.75 -2.66
CA ILE A 16 1.37 -1.32 -3.12
C ILE A 16 1.55 -1.80 -4.57
N ASP A 17 1.01 -2.98 -4.88
CA ASP A 17 0.86 -3.46 -6.24
C ASP A 17 -0.43 -2.89 -6.86
N LEU A 18 -0.28 -1.91 -7.76
CA LEU A 18 -1.41 -1.19 -8.36
C LEU A 18 -2.33 -2.12 -9.18
N ALA A 19 -1.80 -3.21 -9.74
CA ALA A 19 -2.59 -4.15 -10.54
C ALA A 19 -3.58 -4.98 -9.69
N THR A 20 -3.45 -4.91 -8.37
CA THR A 20 -4.26 -5.69 -7.41
C THR A 20 -5.27 -4.84 -6.67
N ILE A 21 -5.34 -3.54 -6.97
CA ILE A 21 -6.35 -2.65 -6.40
C ILE A 21 -7.71 -3.09 -6.87
N THR A 22 -8.57 -3.40 -5.91
CA THR A 22 -9.95 -3.79 -6.13
C THR A 22 -10.83 -3.07 -5.13
N GLY A 23 -12.08 -2.80 -5.50
CA GLY A 23 -13.00 -2.16 -4.57
C GLY A 23 -14.42 -2.09 -5.08
N THR A 24 -15.31 -1.73 -4.16
CA THR A 24 -16.70 -1.43 -4.43
C THR A 24 -17.05 -0.13 -3.75
N GLN A 25 -17.97 0.61 -4.36
CA GLN A 25 -18.48 1.86 -3.82
C GLN A 25 -20.00 1.85 -3.84
N HIS A 26 -20.62 2.41 -2.82
CA HIS A 26 -22.07 2.55 -2.75
C HIS A 26 -22.48 3.89 -2.12
N PRO A 27 -23.63 4.46 -2.56
CA PRO A 27 -24.15 5.68 -1.99
C PRO A 27 -24.45 5.56 -0.49
N ARG A 28 -24.17 6.62 0.26
CA ARG A 28 -24.44 6.77 1.69
C ARG A 28 -24.86 8.22 1.97
N GLY A 29 -26.12 8.54 1.69
CA GLY A 29 -26.63 9.91 1.79
C GLY A 29 -26.03 10.80 0.70
N ASP A 30 -25.45 11.95 1.09
CA ASP A 30 -24.69 12.85 0.22
C ASP A 30 -23.23 12.40 -0.01
N ARG A 31 -22.85 11.24 0.54
CA ARG A 31 -21.48 10.70 0.49
C ARG A 31 -21.43 9.34 -0.18
N ILE A 32 -20.20 8.91 -0.47
CA ILE A 32 -19.90 7.58 -0.97
C ILE A 32 -19.11 6.81 0.08
N ALA A 33 -19.54 5.57 0.33
CA ALA A 33 -18.74 4.60 1.06
C ALA A 33 -17.95 3.76 0.06
N PHE A 34 -16.66 3.56 0.33
CA PHE A 34 -15.75 2.72 -0.45
C PHE A 34 -15.18 1.61 0.43
N THR A 35 -15.06 0.42 -0.14
CA THR A 35 -14.37 -0.72 0.49
C THR A 35 -13.61 -1.48 -0.58
N GLY A 36 -12.33 -1.68 -0.35
CA GLY A 36 -11.42 -2.31 -1.29
C GLY A 36 -10.20 -2.92 -0.60
N GLN A 37 -9.29 -3.42 -1.43
CA GLN A 37 -8.03 -3.98 -0.99
C GLN A 37 -6.97 -3.92 -2.09
N ALA A 38 -5.71 -4.10 -1.70
CA ALA A 38 -4.58 -4.27 -2.62
C ALA A 38 -3.48 -5.12 -1.97
N ASN A 39 -2.71 -5.84 -2.77
CA ASN A 39 -1.49 -6.47 -2.29
C ASN A 39 -0.49 -5.38 -1.92
N ALA A 40 0.11 -5.50 -0.74
CA ALA A 40 1.05 -4.54 -0.21
C ALA A 40 2.17 -5.21 0.59
N VAL A 41 3.28 -4.51 0.70
CA VAL A 41 4.35 -4.77 1.66
C VAL A 41 4.47 -3.57 2.57
N TRP A 42 4.53 -3.74 3.90
CA TRP A 42 4.70 -2.62 4.84
C TRP A 42 5.73 -2.93 5.92
N TYR A 43 6.58 -1.94 6.25
CA TYR A 43 7.50 -2.09 7.38
C TYR A 43 6.79 -1.97 8.73
N ARG A 44 7.24 -2.78 9.69
CA ARG A 44 6.96 -2.66 11.12
C ARG A 44 8.26 -2.72 11.90
N ARG A 45 8.33 -1.96 13.00
CA ARG A 45 9.41 -2.06 13.98
C ARG A 45 8.94 -2.90 15.16
N GLN A 46 9.72 -3.92 15.54
CA GLN A 46 9.48 -4.71 16.74
C GLN A 46 10.80 -4.93 17.46
N GLY A 47 10.93 -4.43 18.70
CA GLY A 47 12.17 -4.56 19.47
C GLY A 47 13.41 -3.97 18.80
N GLY A 48 13.27 -2.83 18.10
CA GLY A 48 14.36 -2.18 17.36
C GLY A 48 14.65 -2.75 15.96
N VAL A 49 14.17 -3.97 15.67
CA VAL A 49 14.38 -4.64 14.38
C VAL A 49 13.34 -4.19 13.36
N THR A 50 13.80 -3.85 12.15
CA THR A 50 12.93 -3.61 10.99
C THR A 50 12.46 -4.94 10.42
N ARG A 51 11.15 -5.12 10.33
CA ARG A 51 10.49 -6.27 9.71
C ARG A 51 9.58 -5.76 8.61
N ALA A 52 9.38 -6.53 7.55
CA ALA A 52 8.35 -6.25 6.56
C ALA A 52 7.24 -7.29 6.65
N CYS A 53 6.00 -6.87 6.49
CA CYS A 53 4.85 -7.74 6.32
C CYS A 53 4.40 -7.62 4.86
N ILE A 54 3.97 -8.73 4.28
CA ILE A 54 3.45 -8.84 2.92
C ILE A 54 2.04 -9.40 3.02
N GLY A 55 1.09 -8.80 2.32
CA GLY A 55 -0.29 -9.19 2.47
C GLY A 55 -1.29 -8.30 1.78
N ASP A 56 -2.57 -8.48 2.11
CA ASP A 56 -3.66 -7.69 1.52
C ASP A 56 -3.94 -6.49 2.41
N LEU A 57 -3.62 -5.27 1.98
CA LEU A 57 -3.99 -4.05 2.67
C LEU A 57 -5.46 -3.73 2.39
N LYS A 58 -6.27 -3.54 3.43
CA LYS A 58 -7.66 -3.09 3.28
C LYS A 58 -7.69 -1.57 3.08
N LEU A 59 -8.50 -1.12 2.13
CA LEU A 59 -8.69 0.27 1.77
C LEU A 59 -10.16 0.63 2.02
N TRP A 60 -10.43 1.59 2.90
CA TRP A 60 -11.83 1.93 3.20
C TRP A 60 -12.03 3.42 3.46
N SER A 61 -13.22 3.92 3.10
CA SER A 61 -13.69 5.23 3.50
C SER A 61 -15.21 5.22 3.60
N HIS A 62 -15.75 5.94 4.58
CA HIS A 62 -17.20 6.04 4.77
C HIS A 62 -17.81 7.31 4.20
N TYR A 63 -16.98 8.29 3.81
CA TYR A 63 -17.41 9.68 3.62
C TYR A 63 -16.75 10.36 2.42
N LEU A 64 -16.53 9.62 1.33
CA LEU A 64 -15.98 10.21 0.12
C LEU A 64 -16.96 11.25 -0.46
N PRO A 65 -16.46 12.41 -0.93
CA PRO A 65 -17.29 13.47 -1.50
C PRO A 65 -17.71 13.20 -2.94
N ARG A 66 -17.14 12.19 -3.59
CA ARG A 66 -17.40 11.82 -4.98
C ARG A 66 -17.23 10.32 -5.20
N LEU A 67 -17.72 9.84 -6.33
CA LEU A 67 -17.36 8.52 -6.85
C LEU A 67 -15.89 8.51 -7.27
N LEU A 68 -15.25 7.37 -7.06
CA LEU A 68 -13.92 7.08 -7.57
C LEU A 68 -14.02 6.42 -8.94
N ASP A 69 -13.06 6.71 -9.80
CA ASP A 69 -12.77 5.92 -10.98
C ASP A 69 -12.06 4.64 -10.52
N LEU A 70 -12.75 3.51 -10.61
CA LEU A 70 -12.22 2.22 -10.17
C LEU A 70 -11.27 1.60 -11.20
N ASP A 71 -11.25 2.12 -12.43
CA ASP A 71 -10.31 1.70 -13.48
C ASP A 71 -8.99 2.49 -13.41
N ASP A 72 -8.91 3.55 -12.59
CA ASP A 72 -7.69 4.29 -12.26
C ASP A 72 -7.23 4.01 -10.82
N PRO A 73 -6.22 3.15 -10.63
CA PRO A 73 -5.68 2.83 -9.30
C PRO A 73 -5.16 4.06 -8.53
N LEU A 74 -4.71 5.11 -9.25
CA LEU A 74 -4.22 6.34 -8.61
C LEU A 74 -5.38 7.19 -8.09
N ASP A 75 -6.54 7.18 -8.74
CA ASP A 75 -7.74 7.84 -8.24
C ASP A 75 -8.20 7.21 -6.92
N VAL A 76 -8.13 5.89 -6.82
CA VAL A 76 -8.43 5.15 -5.60
C VAL A 76 -7.45 5.49 -4.48
N LEU A 77 -6.14 5.43 -4.73
CA LEU A 77 -5.13 5.72 -3.70
C LEU A 77 -5.11 7.19 -3.28
N GLY A 78 -5.50 8.11 -4.17
CA GLY A 78 -5.62 9.53 -3.85
C GLY A 78 -6.81 9.89 -2.94
N ALA A 79 -7.72 8.95 -2.68
CA ALA A 79 -9.04 9.23 -2.09
C ALA A 79 -9.10 9.33 -0.54
N ASP A 80 -8.01 9.70 0.14
CA ASP A 80 -7.93 9.75 1.63
C ASP A 80 -8.53 8.49 2.30
N LEU A 81 -8.15 7.33 1.78
CA LEU A 81 -8.60 6.03 2.25
C LEU A 81 -7.88 5.66 3.55
N ASP A 82 -8.63 5.12 4.49
CA ASP A 82 -8.09 4.59 5.73
C ASP A 82 -7.51 3.20 5.48
N GLY A 83 -6.18 3.07 5.57
CA GLY A 83 -5.45 1.79 5.50
C GLY A 83 -5.07 1.23 6.88
N ARG A 84 -5.54 1.84 7.97
CA ARG A 84 -5.12 1.50 9.35
C ARG A 84 -5.76 0.24 9.88
N TYR A 85 -6.95 -0.09 9.40
CA TYR A 85 -7.84 -1.10 9.99
C TYR A 85 -7.72 -2.50 9.40
N GLY A 86 -6.62 -2.82 8.75
CA GLY A 86 -6.34 -4.23 8.49
C GLY A 86 -5.48 -4.43 7.26
N GLY A 87 -4.61 -5.42 7.39
CA GLY A 87 -4.23 -6.22 6.26
C GLY A 87 -3.96 -7.64 6.69
N ASP A 88 -4.33 -8.59 5.83
CA ASP A 88 -4.08 -10.00 6.08
C ASP A 88 -2.62 -10.29 5.78
N CYS A 89 -1.83 -10.56 6.81
CA CYS A 89 -0.39 -10.78 6.67
C CYS A 89 -0.11 -12.21 6.21
N HIS A 90 0.17 -12.37 4.91
CA HIS A 90 0.47 -13.66 4.27
C HIS A 90 1.96 -14.03 4.30
N GLY A 91 2.82 -13.04 4.51
CA GLY A 91 4.26 -13.24 4.59
C GLY A 91 4.97 -12.20 5.44
N ARG A 92 6.16 -12.54 5.92
CA ARG A 92 7.01 -11.67 6.73
C ARG A 92 8.46 -11.81 6.28
N TRP A 93 9.14 -10.68 6.21
CA TRP A 93 10.60 -10.63 6.17
C TRP A 93 11.11 -10.15 7.52
N ASP A 94 12.01 -10.89 8.15
CA ASP A 94 12.48 -10.65 9.52
C ASP A 94 13.74 -9.79 9.64
N GLY A 95 14.29 -9.33 8.51
CA GLY A 95 15.59 -8.69 8.43
C GLY A 95 16.62 -9.50 7.64
N GLN A 96 16.39 -10.81 7.47
CA GLN A 96 17.31 -11.74 6.81
C GLN A 96 16.60 -12.76 5.94
N ARG A 97 15.47 -13.30 6.41
CA ARG A 97 14.74 -14.40 5.78
C ARG A 97 13.29 -14.01 5.54
N TYR A 98 12.76 -14.53 4.45
CA TYR A 98 11.34 -14.50 4.15
C TYR A 98 10.66 -15.73 4.78
N TRP A 99 9.50 -15.50 5.39
CA TRP A 99 8.65 -16.47 6.05
C TRP A 99 7.21 -16.24 5.58
N GLY A 100 6.61 -17.17 4.87
CA GLY A 100 5.24 -17.03 4.38
C GLY A 100 4.82 -18.22 3.54
N ALA A 101 4.06 -17.96 2.48
CA ALA A 101 3.62 -18.99 1.53
C ALA A 101 4.77 -19.93 1.11
N GLN A 102 4.45 -21.24 1.06
CA GLN A 102 5.39 -22.29 0.67
C GLN A 102 5.18 -22.71 -0.78
N GLU A 103 4.00 -22.40 -1.33
CA GLU A 103 3.67 -22.52 -2.74
C GLU A 103 4.62 -21.62 -3.56
N PRO A 104 5.42 -22.19 -4.49
CA PRO A 104 6.46 -21.43 -5.19
C PRO A 104 5.95 -20.16 -5.89
N GLU A 105 4.80 -20.24 -6.56
CA GLU A 105 4.21 -19.14 -7.31
C GLU A 105 3.77 -17.97 -6.40
N VAL A 106 3.24 -18.29 -5.22
CA VAL A 106 2.81 -17.28 -4.24
C VAL A 106 4.03 -16.64 -3.59
N MET A 107 5.04 -17.45 -3.27
CA MET A 107 6.33 -16.95 -2.77
C MET A 107 7.00 -16.02 -3.79
N GLU A 108 7.05 -16.39 -5.07
CA GLU A 108 7.62 -15.55 -6.13
C GLU A 108 6.90 -14.21 -6.26
N ARG A 109 5.56 -14.20 -6.23
CA ARG A 109 4.75 -12.97 -6.21
C ARG A 109 5.03 -12.11 -4.98
N HIS A 110 5.18 -12.71 -3.80
CA HIS A 110 5.54 -11.94 -2.61
C HIS A 110 6.94 -11.34 -2.74
N LEU A 111 7.90 -12.11 -3.26
CA LEU A 111 9.28 -11.66 -3.45
C LEU A 111 9.41 -10.59 -4.54
N SER A 112 8.55 -10.60 -5.57
CA SER A 112 8.56 -9.57 -6.62
C SER A 112 8.19 -8.18 -6.09
N VAL A 113 7.33 -8.11 -5.07
CA VAL A 113 6.98 -6.84 -4.40
C VAL A 113 7.99 -6.50 -3.30
N LEU A 114 8.48 -7.50 -2.55
CA LEU A 114 9.42 -7.29 -1.44
C LEU A 114 10.80 -6.80 -1.90
N ARG A 115 11.39 -7.42 -2.94
CA ARG A 115 12.78 -7.15 -3.33
C ARG A 115 13.04 -5.68 -3.66
N PRO A 116 12.25 -5.01 -4.51
CA PRO A 116 12.52 -3.60 -4.83
C PRO A 116 12.34 -2.67 -3.63
N MET A 117 11.42 -3.01 -2.70
CA MET A 117 11.23 -2.26 -1.46
C MET A 117 12.41 -2.43 -0.49
N LEU A 118 13.08 -3.59 -0.50
CA LEU A 118 14.32 -3.81 0.24
C LEU A 118 15.50 -3.07 -0.40
N ASP A 119 15.61 -3.06 -1.73
CA ASP A 119 16.70 -2.42 -2.47
C ASP A 119 16.77 -0.92 -2.24
N ALA A 120 15.63 -0.28 -1.97
CA ALA A 120 15.57 1.14 -1.68
C ALA A 120 15.65 1.50 -0.21
N PHE A 121 15.46 0.54 0.69
CA PHE A 121 15.54 0.79 2.12
C PHE A 121 16.99 1.08 2.55
N PRO A 122 17.25 2.02 3.49
CA PRO A 122 16.31 2.85 4.26
C PRO A 122 15.94 4.19 3.62
N THR A 123 16.29 4.42 2.35
CA THR A 123 16.17 5.72 1.68
C THR A 123 14.80 5.85 1.00
N VAL A 124 14.17 7.03 1.12
CA VAL A 124 12.95 7.34 0.35
C VAL A 124 13.37 7.63 -1.10
N PRO A 125 12.74 7.03 -2.13
CA PRO A 125 13.14 7.25 -3.51
C PRO A 125 12.81 8.65 -3.97
N GLU A 126 13.52 9.05 -5.02
CA GLU A 126 13.14 10.19 -5.83
C GLU A 126 11.73 9.97 -6.44
N GLY A 127 10.84 10.96 -6.28
CA GLY A 127 9.45 10.90 -6.76
C GLY A 127 8.39 10.49 -5.73
N TYR A 128 8.75 10.34 -4.44
CA TYR A 128 7.80 10.03 -3.36
C TYR A 128 6.81 11.17 -3.08
N ASP A 129 5.52 10.92 -3.32
CA ASP A 129 4.41 11.88 -3.18
C ASP A 129 3.51 11.61 -1.96
N GLY A 130 3.96 10.73 -1.06
CA GLY A 130 3.17 10.25 0.08
C GLY A 130 2.87 8.75 0.01
N TRP A 131 3.09 8.13 -1.14
CA TRP A 131 2.95 6.68 -1.39
C TRP A 131 4.20 6.14 -2.10
N TRP A 132 4.55 4.87 -1.88
CA TRP A 132 5.49 4.17 -2.75
C TRP A 132 4.72 3.52 -3.91
N THR A 133 4.85 4.08 -5.11
CA THR A 133 4.28 3.51 -6.34
C THR A 133 5.39 2.92 -7.21
N PHE A 134 5.17 1.72 -7.77
CA PHE A 134 6.10 1.14 -8.75
C PHE A 134 5.93 1.85 -10.10
N GLN A 135 6.80 2.81 -10.40
CA GLN A 135 6.83 3.44 -11.72
C GLN A 135 7.71 2.61 -12.67
N PRO A 136 7.26 2.30 -13.90
CA PRO A 136 8.15 1.75 -14.92
C PRO A 136 9.29 2.75 -15.18
N PRO A 137 10.50 2.27 -15.52
CA PRO A 137 11.64 3.14 -15.78
C PRO A 137 11.25 4.16 -16.86
N ARG A 138 11.39 5.45 -16.55
CA ARG A 138 11.20 6.52 -17.53
C ARG A 138 12.19 6.26 -18.65
N THR A 139 11.70 5.84 -19.81
CA THR A 139 12.49 5.82 -21.03
C THR A 139 12.83 7.26 -21.34
N GLY A 140 14.05 7.66 -20.99
CA GLY A 140 14.57 8.99 -21.27
C GLY A 140 14.52 9.23 -22.77
N ARG A 141 13.71 10.21 -23.20
CA ARG A 141 13.98 10.89 -24.45
C ARG A 141 15.06 11.93 -24.17
N SER A 142 16.25 11.66 -24.71
CA SER A 142 17.28 12.65 -25.00
C SER A 142 16.75 13.77 -25.89
#